data_AF-A0A8S2UJ60-F1
#
_entry.id   AF-A0A8S2UJ60-F1
#
_cell.length_a   1.000
_cell.length_b   1.000
_cell.length_c   1.000
_cell.angle_alpha   90.00
_cell.angle_beta   90.00
_cell.angle_gamma   90.00
#
_symmetry.space_group_name_H-M   'P 1'
#
loop_
_entity.id
_entity.type
_entity.pdbx_description
1 polymer ?
#
loop_
_entity_poly.entity_id
_entity_poly.type
_entity_poly.pdbx_seq_one_letter_code
_entity_poly.pdbx_strand_id
1 'polypeptide(L)'
;QIAAGAQIVQLFESHCACLTPDLFNRFSLPYLCQIAKGVREKLVQRGIPSVPFILFAKDAHFGLHDLAKSGLFDVVSLDWTITPSTI
;
A
#
# COMPACT_ATOMS: atom_id res chain seq x y z
N GLN A 1 -2.28 -10.24 12.99
CA GLN A 1 -2.54 -8.88 13.51
C GLN A 1 -4.03 -8.57 13.48
N ILE A 2 -4.68 -8.52 12.31
CA ILE A 2 -6.14 -8.23 12.22
C ILE A 2 -6.99 -9.24 13.01
N ALA A 3 -6.75 -10.54 12.84
CA ALA A 3 -7.42 -11.58 13.63
C ALA A 3 -7.13 -11.51 15.15
N ALA A 4 -6.09 -10.78 15.56
CA ALA A 4 -5.73 -10.55 16.95
C ALA A 4 -6.28 -9.21 17.49
N GLY A 5 -7.08 -8.48 16.69
CA GLY A 5 -7.74 -7.24 17.10
C GLY A 5 -7.23 -5.95 16.46
N ALA A 6 -6.28 -5.99 15.51
CA ALA A 6 -5.86 -4.77 14.82
C ALA A 6 -7.01 -4.21 13.96
N GLN A 7 -7.38 -2.95 14.21
CA GLN A 7 -8.51 -2.26 13.55
C GLN A 7 -8.09 -1.44 12.32
N ILE A 8 -6.79 -1.32 12.09
CA ILE A 8 -6.17 -0.68 10.92
C ILE A 8 -4.80 -1.33 10.72
N VAL A 9 -4.36 -1.43 9.47
CA VAL A 9 -3.02 -1.93 9.14
C VAL A 9 -2.32 -1.02 8.16
N GLN A 10 -1.00 -0.91 8.31
CA GLN A 10 -0.15 -0.15 7.41
C GLN A 10 0.94 -1.05 6.83
N LEU A 11 1.09 -1.00 5.51
CA LEU A 11 2.19 -1.62 4.80
C LEU A 11 3.27 -0.57 4.56
N PHE A 12 4.49 -0.87 4.98
CA PHE A 12 5.65 0.00 4.84
C PHE A 12 6.53 -0.49 3.68
N GLU A 13 6.56 0.27 2.58
CA GLU A 13 7.59 0.18 1.54
C GLU A 13 8.63 1.26 1.83
N SER A 14 9.48 0.99 2.81
CA SER A 14 10.43 1.97 3.36
C SER A 14 11.60 2.28 2.43
N HIS A 15 11.82 1.48 1.38
CA HIS A 15 13.02 1.55 0.55
C HIS A 15 12.71 1.82 -0.93
N CYS A 16 11.57 2.46 -1.22
CA CYS A 16 11.19 2.78 -2.60
C CYS A 16 12.24 3.65 -3.31
N ALA A 17 12.95 4.51 -2.56
CA ALA A 17 14.07 5.33 -3.05
C ALA A 17 15.17 4.55 -3.80
N CYS A 18 15.33 3.27 -3.49
CA CYS A 18 16.36 2.42 -4.11
C CYS A 18 15.95 1.94 -5.52
N LEU A 19 14.70 2.18 -5.94
CA LEU A 19 14.14 1.68 -7.18
C LEU A 19 13.92 2.82 -8.16
N THR A 20 14.23 2.57 -9.43
CA THR A 20 13.70 3.39 -10.52
C THR A 20 12.19 3.13 -10.67
N PRO A 21 11.43 4.00 -11.35
CA PRO A 21 10.00 3.77 -11.59
C PRO A 21 9.70 2.42 -12.25
N ASP A 22 10.53 2.01 -13.23
CA ASP A 22 10.40 0.71 -13.90
C ASP A 22 10.61 -0.46 -12.93
N LEU A 23 11.66 -0.38 -12.11
CA LEU A 23 11.94 -1.42 -11.11
C LEU A 23 10.86 -1.47 -10.04
N PHE A 24 10.32 -0.33 -9.61
CA PHE A 24 9.19 -0.29 -8.69
C PHE A 24 7.96 -0.99 -9.27
N ASN A 25 7.59 -0.66 -10.50
CA ASN A 25 6.44 -1.25 -11.19
C ASN A 25 6.60 -2.75 -11.43
N ARG A 26 7.84 -3.23 -11.57
CA ARG A 26 8.14 -4.65 -11.80
C ARG A 26 8.30 -5.46 -10.50
N PHE A 27 8.93 -4.88 -9.48
CA PHE A 27 9.42 -5.63 -8.32
C PHE A 27 8.79 -5.25 -6.98
N SER A 28 8.10 -4.11 -6.87
CA SER A 28 7.44 -3.70 -5.63
C SER A 28 5.91 -3.64 -5.81
N LEU A 29 5.43 -2.81 -6.75
CA LEU A 29 3.99 -2.57 -6.96
C LEU A 29 3.14 -3.86 -7.07
N PRO A 30 3.51 -4.87 -7.87
CA PRO A 30 2.68 -6.07 -8.03
C PRO A 30 2.51 -6.83 -6.71
N TYR A 31 3.56 -6.87 -5.89
CA TYR A 31 3.55 -7.57 -4.62
C TYR A 31 2.80 -6.79 -3.53
N LEU A 32 2.88 -5.45 -3.52
CA LEU A 32 2.05 -4.61 -2.66
C LEU A 32 0.56 -4.88 -2.93
N CYS A 33 0.18 -4.90 -4.21
CA CYS A 33 -1.17 -5.24 -4.65
C CYS A 33 -1.58 -6.68 -4.27
N GLN A 34 -0.70 -7.66 -4.48
CA GLN A 34 -0.93 -9.06 -4.12
C GLN A 34 -1.14 -9.23 -2.61
N ILE A 35 -0.37 -8.53 -1.78
CA ILE A 35 -0.51 -8.56 -0.32
C ILE A 35 -1.88 -8.01 0.08
N ALA A 36 -2.24 -6.81 -0.40
CA ALA A 36 -3.52 -6.19 -0.05
C ALA A 36 -4.71 -7.08 -0.44
N LYS A 37 -4.72 -7.58 -1.68
CA LYS A 37 -5.75 -8.50 -2.17
C LYS A 37 -5.80 -9.81 -1.36
N GLY A 38 -4.65 -10.47 -1.21
CA GLY A 38 -4.57 -11.78 -0.56
C GLY A 38 -4.91 -11.73 0.94
N VAL A 39 -4.58 -10.64 1.64
CA VAL A 39 -5.00 -10.47 3.03
C VAL A 39 -6.51 -10.28 3.11
N ARG A 40 -7.11 -9.41 2.28
CA ARG A 40 -8.57 -9.22 2.26
C ARG A 40 -9.33 -10.52 1.96
N GLU A 41 -8.89 -11.28 0.96
CA GLU A 41 -9.47 -12.58 0.63
C GLU A 41 -9.42 -13.56 1.82
N LYS A 42 -8.27 -13.63 2.50
CA LYS A 42 -8.11 -14.48 3.71
C LYS A 42 -8.97 -14.02 4.87
N LEU A 43 -9.24 -12.72 5.02
CA LEU A 43 -10.16 -12.21 6.04
C LEU A 43 -11.60 -12.68 5.75
N VAL A 44 -12.05 -12.55 4.50
CA VAL A 44 -13.36 -13.02 4.04
C VAL A 44 -13.53 -14.52 4.29
N GLN A 45 -12.54 -15.33 3.89
CA GLN A 45 -12.57 -16.78 4.10
C GLN A 45 -12.65 -17.19 5.58
N ARG A 46 -12.17 -16.33 6.49
CA ARG A 46 -12.19 -16.57 7.94
C ARG A 46 -13.38 -15.92 8.63
N GLY A 47 -14.29 -15.26 7.90
CA GLY A 47 -15.41 -14.51 8.47
C GLY A 47 -14.98 -13.32 9.34
N ILE A 48 -13.78 -12.79 9.12
CA ILE A 48 -13.25 -11.63 9.87
C ILE A 48 -13.56 -10.37 9.06
N PRO A 49 -14.17 -9.33 9.65
CA PRO A 49 -14.40 -8.07 8.96
C PRO A 49 -13.10 -7.45 8.43
N SER A 50 -13.15 -6.85 7.25
CA SER A 50 -12.02 -6.10 6.71
C SER A 50 -11.80 -4.82 7.53
N VAL A 51 -10.54 -4.39 7.59
CA VAL A 51 -10.12 -3.11 8.19
C VAL A 51 -9.55 -2.19 7.11
N PRO A 52 -9.32 -0.89 7.40
CA PRO A 52 -8.63 0.00 6.48
C PRO A 52 -7.14 -0.38 6.31
N PHE A 53 -6.65 -0.31 5.08
CA PHE A 53 -5.28 -0.62 4.69
C PHE A 53 -4.60 0.68 4.24
N ILE A 54 -3.53 1.04 4.92
CA ILE A 54 -2.67 2.18 4.56
C ILE A 54 -1.45 1.66 3.82
N LEU A 55 -1.06 2.31 2.74
CA LEU A 55 0.27 2.14 2.15
C LEU A 55 1.12 3.38 2.39
N PHE A 56 2.32 3.18 2.91
CA PHE A 56 3.36 4.19 2.95
C PHE A 56 4.56 3.72 2.14
N ALA A 57 4.81 4.38 1.01
CA ALA A 57 5.96 4.11 0.16
C ALA A 57 6.88 5.34 0.17
N LYS A 58 7.98 5.26 0.93
CA LYS A 58 8.87 6.40 1.17
C LYS A 58 9.67 6.74 -0.09
N ASP A 59 9.69 8.02 -0.47
CA ASP A 59 10.33 8.57 -1.66
C ASP A 59 9.73 8.03 -2.98
N ALA A 60 8.52 7.48 -2.93
CA ALA A 60 7.82 6.88 -4.08
C ALA A 60 7.07 7.91 -4.94
N HIS A 61 7.61 9.12 -5.09
CA HIS A 61 6.95 10.24 -5.77
C HIS A 61 6.48 9.89 -7.20
N PHE A 62 7.18 8.97 -7.88
CA PHE A 62 6.86 8.51 -9.22
C PHE A 62 5.71 7.49 -9.28
N GLY A 63 5.36 6.83 -8.18
CA GLY A 63 4.42 5.70 -8.13
C GLY A 63 3.08 6.01 -7.47
N LEU A 64 2.91 7.20 -6.88
CA LEU A 64 1.70 7.56 -6.10
C LEU A 64 0.39 7.41 -6.88
N HIS A 65 0.39 7.83 -8.13
CA HIS A 65 -0.81 7.77 -8.97
C HIS A 65 -1.18 6.33 -9.35
N ASP A 66 -0.19 5.48 -9.64
CA ASP A 66 -0.43 4.06 -9.93
C ASP A 66 -0.89 3.31 -8.67
N LEU A 67 -0.34 3.68 -7.50
CA LEU A 67 -0.78 3.18 -6.20
C LEU A 67 -2.22 3.57 -5.88
N ALA A 68 -2.58 4.83 -6.10
CA ALA A 68 -3.94 5.33 -5.90
C ALA A 68 -4.94 4.63 -6.85
N LYS A 69 -4.56 4.45 -8.12
CA LYS A 69 -5.39 3.76 -9.13
C LYS A 69 -5.63 2.29 -8.84
N SER A 70 -4.77 1.63 -8.07
CA SER A 70 -4.96 0.21 -7.72
C SER A 70 -6.28 -0.05 -6.99
N GLY A 71 -6.78 0.92 -6.21
CA GLY A 71 -7.99 0.79 -5.38
C GLY A 71 -7.89 -0.27 -4.29
N LEU A 72 -6.69 -0.78 -4.00
CA LEU A 72 -6.48 -1.88 -3.04
C LEU A 72 -6.20 -1.37 -1.62
N PHE A 73 -5.69 -0.15 -1.52
CA PHE A 73 -5.40 0.56 -0.27
C PHE A 73 -6.44 1.66 -0.07
N ASP A 74 -6.92 1.81 1.16
CA ASP A 74 -7.91 2.83 1.53
C ASP A 74 -7.24 4.19 1.72
N VAL A 75 -5.94 4.20 2.06
CA VAL A 75 -5.16 5.41 2.30
C VAL A 75 -3.76 5.26 1.69
N VAL A 76 -3.29 6.30 0.99
CA VAL A 76 -1.89 6.45 0.59
C VAL A 76 -1.27 7.53 1.48
N SER A 77 -0.27 7.14 2.27
CA SER A 77 0.49 8.05 3.13
C SER A 77 1.66 8.65 2.36
N LEU A 78 1.90 9.94 2.55
CA LEU A 78 2.92 10.72 1.86
C LEU A 78 4.10 11.00 2.78
N ASP A 79 5.31 11.00 2.20
CA ASP A 79 6.46 11.60 2.87
C ASP A 79 6.49 13.13 2.67
N TRP A 80 7.39 13.80 3.40
CA TRP A 80 7.47 15.26 3.44
C TRP A 80 7.98 15.91 2.15
N THR A 81 8.49 15.14 1.18
CA THR A 81 9.01 15.66 -0.08
C THR A 81 7.92 15.90 -1.12
N ILE A 82 6.73 15.37 -0.88
CA ILE A 82 5.57 15.49 -1.77
C ILE A 82 4.70 16.66 -1.32
N THR A 83 4.48 17.61 -2.22
CA THR A 83 3.53 18.70 -1.99
C THR A 83 2.10 18.14 -1.99
N PRO A 84 1.30 18.34 -0.91
CA PRO A 84 -0.04 17.76 -0.82
C PRO A 84 -1.01 18.15 -1.94
N SER A 85 -0.83 19.34 -2.54
CA SER A 85 -1.68 19.82 -3.63
C SER A 85 -1.31 19.27 -5.02
N THR A 86 -0.28 18.42 -5.12
CA THR A 86 0.21 17.88 -6.41
C THR A 86 -0.47 16.56 -6.80
N ILE A 87 -1.28 15.98 -5.92
CA ILE A 87 -1.98 14.70 -6.13
C ILE A 87 -3.44 14.94 -6.49
#